data_AF-A0A4Y2JGA5-F1
#
_entry.id   AF-A0A4Y2JGA5-F1
#
_cell.length_a   1.000
_cell.length_b   1.000
_cell.length_c   1.000
_cell.angle_alpha   90.00
_cell.angle_beta   90.00
_cell.angle_gamma   90.00
#
_symmetry.space_group_name_H-M   'P 1'
#
loop_
_entity.id
_entity.type
_entity.pdbx_description
1 polymer ?
#
loop_
_entity_poly.entity_id
_entity_poly.type
_entity_poly.pdbx_seq_one_letter_code
_entity_poly.pdbx_strand_id
1 'polypeptide(L)' 'WQERSAVPRDSQRWPNGVVPYVVDPARYDIWFLIMRAMRHIEDNSCIRFVHKTKEHDYLSIFKGDG' A
#
# COMPACT_ATOMS: atom_id res chain seq x y z
N TRP A 1 -8.98 12.49 19.82
CA TRP A 1 -7.89 11.52 20.10
C TRP A 1 -8.02 10.39 19.08
N GLN A 2 -7.06 10.27 18.16
CA GLN A 2 -6.93 9.04 17.37
C GLN A 2 -6.18 8.04 18.23
N GLU A 3 -6.79 6.89 18.49
CA GLU A 3 -6.08 5.77 19.11
C GLU A 3 -4.92 5.36 18.20
N ARG A 4 -3.75 5.12 18.79
CA ARG A 4 -2.52 4.78 18.05
C ARG A 4 -2.45 3.31 17.63
N SER A 5 -3.54 2.57 17.87
CA SER A 5 -3.70 1.15 17.58
C SER A 5 -4.39 0.94 16.23
N ALA A 6 -4.66 -0.30 15.85
CA ALA A 6 -5.35 -0.62 14.61
C ALA A 6 -6.71 0.09 14.51
N VAL A 7 -7.06 0.52 13.30
CA VAL A 7 -8.35 1.17 13.03
C VAL A 7 -9.49 0.16 13.27
N PRO A 8 -10.47 0.48 14.13
CA PRO A 8 -11.50 -0.49 14.52
C PRO A 8 -12.59 -0.67 13.44
N ARG A 9 -12.74 0.29 12.52
CA ARG A 9 -13.77 0.26 11.48
C ARG A 9 -13.31 -0.52 10.26
N ASP A 10 -14.04 -1.58 9.93
CA ASP A 10 -13.80 -2.41 8.76
C ASP A 10 -13.95 -1.64 7.44
N SER A 11 -14.78 -0.58 7.41
CA SER A 11 -14.93 0.30 6.24
C SER A 11 -13.66 1.07 5.87
N GLN A 12 -12.66 1.09 6.75
CA GLN A 12 -11.36 1.73 6.51
C GLN A 12 -10.29 0.73 6.07
N ARG A 13 -10.66 -0.54 5.84
CA ARG A 13 -9.75 -1.61 5.40
C ARG A 13 -9.81 -1.78 3.89
N TRP A 14 -8.72 -2.27 3.33
CA TRP A 14 -8.66 -2.70 1.94
C TRP A 14 -9.58 -3.91 1.70
N PRO A 15 -10.56 -3.82 0.78
CA PRO A 15 -11.46 -4.92 0.49
C PRO A 15 -10.68 -6.16 0.02
N ASN A 16 -11.05 -7.33 0.55
CA ASN A 16 -10.43 -8.62 0.24
C ASN A 16 -8.90 -8.69 0.46
N GLY A 17 -8.34 -7.74 1.23
CA GLY A 17 -6.89 -7.64 1.43
C GLY A 17 -6.13 -7.24 0.15
N VAL A 18 -6.80 -6.71 -0.87
CA VAL A 18 -6.17 -6.29 -2.12
C VAL A 18 -5.85 -4.81 -2.04
N VAL A 19 -4.58 -4.47 -2.25
CA VAL A 19 -4.08 -3.10 -2.23
C VAL A 19 -3.62 -2.70 -3.63
N PRO A 20 -4.44 -1.94 -4.38
CA PRO A 20 -4.01 -1.34 -5.64
C PRO A 20 -2.93 -0.30 -5.36
N TYR A 21 -1.84 -0.28 -6.13
CA TYR A 21 -0.76 0.68 -5.92
C TYR A 21 -0.28 1.35 -7.22
N VAL A 22 0.30 2.55 -7.04
CA VAL A 22 1.06 3.29 -8.05
C VAL A 22 2.34 3.80 -7.39
N VAL A 23 3.46 3.70 -8.11
CA VAL A 23 4.74 4.27 -7.69
C VAL A 23 5.10 5.39 -8.64
N ASP A 24 5.37 6.56 -8.07
CA ASP A 24 5.86 7.71 -8.81
C ASP A 24 7.19 7.36 -9.50
N PRO A 25 7.38 7.68 -10.79
CA PRO A 25 8.66 7.49 -11.48
C PRO A 25 9.87 8.07 -10.75
N ALA A 26 9.68 9.15 -9.99
CA ALA A 26 10.72 9.75 -9.15
C ALA A 26 11.22 8.85 -8.01
N ARG A 27 10.57 7.70 -7.77
CA ARG A 27 10.92 6.69 -6.76
C ARG A 27 11.47 5.39 -7.34
N TYR A 28 11.81 5.37 -8.63
CA TYR A 28 12.42 4.20 -9.25
C TYR A 28 13.83 3.89 -8.72
N ASP A 29 14.49 4.87 -8.11
CA ASP A 29 15.75 4.70 -7.38
C ASP A 29 15.64 3.70 -6.21
N ILE A 30 14.49 3.65 -5.54
CA ILE A 30 14.21 2.74 -4.42
C ILE A 30 13.20 1.64 -4.77
N TRP A 31 12.91 1.43 -6.06
CA TRP A 31 11.92 0.47 -6.54
C TRP A 31 12.11 -0.93 -5.94
N PHE A 32 13.35 -1.42 -5.92
CA PHE A 32 13.68 -2.74 -5.38
C PHE A 32 13.32 -2.87 -3.90
N LEU A 33 13.52 -1.81 -3.11
CA LEU A 33 13.18 -1.81 -1.69
C LEU A 33 11.66 -1.85 -1.49
N ILE A 34 10.92 -1.08 -2.30
CA ILE A 34 9.45 -1.07 -2.28
C ILE A 34 8.92 -2.47 -2.60
N MET A 35 9.39 -3.09 -3.67
CA MET A 35 9.00 -4.46 -4.04
C MET A 35 9.33 -5.48 -2.95
N ARG A 36 10.52 -5.40 -2.36
CA ARG A 36 10.94 -6.32 -1.28
C ARG A 36 10.03 -6.17 -0.04
N ALA A 37 9.66 -4.93 0.31
CA ALA A 37 8.75 -4.67 1.42
C ALA A 37 7.34 -5.21 1.14
N MET A 38 6.80 -4.95 -0.05
CA MET A 38 5.51 -5.51 -0.48
C MET A 38 5.53 -7.04 -0.41
N ARG A 39 6.59 -7.67 -0.94
CA ARG A 39 6.73 -9.12 -0.94
C ARG A 39 6.77 -9.72 0.46
N HIS A 40 7.52 -9.09 1.38
CA HIS A 40 7.56 -9.53 2.77
C HIS A 40 6.17 -9.53 3.41
N ILE A 41 5.34 -8.52 3.13
CA ILE A 41 3.96 -8.45 3.62
C ILE A 41 3.10 -9.55 2.99
N GLU A 42 3.23 -9.79 1.68
CA GLU A 42 2.46 -10.85 0.99
C GLU A 42 2.81 -12.25 1.51
N ASP A 43 4.07 -12.50 1.81
CA ASP A 43 4.54 -13.80 2.31
C ASP A 43 4.11 -14.07 3.76
N ASN A 44 3.84 -13.02 4.55
CA ASN A 44 3.51 -13.13 5.98
C ASN A 44 2.06 -12.77 6.31
N SER A 45 1.23 -12.50 5.29
CA SER A 45 -0.18 -12.13 5.48
C SER A 45 -1.05 -12.53 4.29
N CYS A 46 -2.35 -12.27 4.39
CA CYS A 46 -3.30 -12.42 3.29
C CYS A 46 -3.36 -11.19 2.37
N ILE A 47 -2.56 -10.15 2.62
CA ILE A 47 -2.54 -8.93 1.79
C ILE A 47 -1.89 -9.22 0.44
N ARG A 48 -2.44 -8.63 -0.63
CA ARG A 48 -1.93 -8.74 -2.00
C ARG A 48 -1.82 -7.37 -2.64
N PHE A 49 -0.66 -7.05 -3.23
CA PHE A 49 -0.45 -5.81 -3.95
C PHE A 49 -0.70 -6.01 -5.44
N VAL A 50 -1.47 -5.13 -6.04
CA VAL A 50 -1.78 -5.19 -7.48
C VAL A 50 -1.51 -3.84 -8.13
N HIS A 51 -1.00 -3.85 -9.36
CA HIS A 51 -0.90 -2.62 -10.13
C HIS A 51 -2.29 -2.01 -10.32
N LYS A 52 -2.44 -0.75 -9.95
CA LYS A 52 -3.70 -0.03 -10.13
C LYS A 52 -4.10 0.01 -11.60
N THR A 53 -5.38 -0.26 -11.85
CA THR A 53 -6.02 -0.12 -13.16
C THR A 53 -7.09 0.97 -13.12
N LYS A 54 -8.25 0.71 -12.52
CA LYS A 54 -9.44 1.57 -12.51
C LYS A 54 -9.97 1.88 -11.10
N GLU A 55 -9.31 1.36 -10.07
CA GLU A 55 -9.72 1.48 -8.68
C GLU A 55 -9.69 2.95 -8.24
N HIS A 56 -10.71 3.38 -7.50
CA HIS A 56 -10.79 4.74 -6.95
C HIS A 56 -9.82 4.89 -5.78
N ASP A 57 -9.80 3.91 -4.88
CA ASP A 57 -8.93 3.88 -3.71
C ASP A 57 -7.67 3.07 -4.04
N TYR A 58 -6.51 3.68 -3.83
CA TYR A 58 -5.21 3.06 -4.10
C TYR A 58 -4.11 3.69 -3.25
N LEU A 59 -3.01 2.96 -3.09
CA LEU A 59 -1.79 3.43 -2.45
C LEU A 59 -0.94 4.21 -3.48
N SER A 60 -0.74 5.51 -3.25
CA SER A 60 0.19 6.33 -4.03
C SER A 60 1.52 6.45 -3.29
N ILE A 61 2.59 5.92 -3.87
CA ILE A 61 3.94 6.00 -3.30
C ILE A 61 4.72 7.08 -4.04
N PHE A 62 4.91 8.22 -3.39
CA PHE A 62 5.56 9.40 -3.97
C PHE A 62 6.53 10.05 -2.97
N LYS A 63 7.28 11.05 -3.44
CA LYS A 63 8.08 11.91 -2.57
C LYS A 63 7.23 13.01 -1.97
N GLY A 64 6.84 12.85 -0.71
CA GLY A 64 6.26 13.93 0.08
C GLY A 64 7.33 14.93 0.52
N ASP A 65 6.89 16.16 0.79
CA ASP A 65 7.77 17.29 1.16
C ASP A 65 8.10 17.38 2.66
N GLY A 66 7.53 16.48 3.48
CA GLY A 66 7.74 16.46 4.93
C GLY A 66 6.79 17.37 5.69
#